data_AF-A0A1S3K5I0-F1
#
_entry.id   AF-A0A1S3K5I0-F1
#
_cell.length_a   1.000
_cell.length_b   1.000
_cell.length_c   1.000
_cell.angle_alpha   90.00
_cell.angle_beta   90.00
_cell.angle_gamma   90.00
#
_symmetry.space_group_name_H-M   'P 1'
#
loop_
_entity.id
_entity.type
_entity.pdbx_description
1 polymer ?
#
loop_
_entity_poly.entity_id
_entity_poly.type
_entity_poly.pdbx_seq_one_letter_code
_entity_poly.pdbx_strand_id
1 'polypeptide(L)'
;MMGSGGAPILVLNQNTKREQGRKVQLGNVKAAKTIADVIRTCLGPRAMLKMLMDPMGGIVMTNDGNAILREITVQHPAAKSMIEIARTQDEEVGDGTTSVIILAGEMLAVAEPFLLQEMHPTIIISAFRQALEDMVEILREKASSHCRRIENPRIVLLDCSLEYKKGESQTNVEITKDTDFGKLLELEEEYIQQICADVIRVKPDLLFTEKGISDLAQHYLVKNGITAIRRVRKSDNNRIARATGATVVNRTDELKEEDVGTKCGLFEVKKFGDEYFTFLTECKDPKACTILLRGASKDILNEVERNLQDAMNVARNVMVDPRLVPGGGACEMAVAQALNEKAKTITGVHQWPYRAVSKALEVVPRTLIQNCGANTIRTITALRAKHASEGNMSWGIDGEKGELVDMKQFGIWEPMSVKAQTYKTAIETAILLLRIDDIVSGVKKQADLDKPQAGFEPAPEAPEQ
;
A
#
# COMPACT_ATOMS: atom_id res chain seq x y z
N MET A 1 53.66 52.40 6.27
CA MET A 1 52.56 52.13 5.34
C MET A 1 51.67 51.06 5.96
N MET A 2 50.49 51.45 6.47
CA MET A 2 49.43 50.55 6.94
C MET A 2 48.23 50.77 6.01
N GLY A 3 47.82 49.73 5.28
CA GLY A 3 46.65 49.77 4.41
C GLY A 3 45.37 49.61 5.22
N SER A 4 44.47 50.58 5.12
CA SER A 4 43.12 50.54 5.70
C SER A 4 42.24 49.56 4.92
N GLY A 5 41.85 48.47 5.57
CA GLY A 5 40.82 47.55 5.07
C GLY A 5 39.46 48.23 5.03
N GLY A 6 38.93 48.46 3.83
CA GLY A 6 37.58 48.98 3.63
C GLY A 6 36.53 47.95 4.07
N ALA A 7 35.62 48.35 4.95
CA ALA A 7 34.43 47.57 5.25
C ALA A 7 33.55 47.44 3.99
N PRO A 8 32.96 46.26 3.70
CA PRO A 8 32.14 46.09 2.52
C PRO A 8 30.85 46.91 2.65
N ILE A 9 30.66 47.85 1.71
CA ILE A 9 29.41 48.61 1.55
C ILE A 9 28.39 47.67 0.93
N LEU A 10 27.39 47.26 1.72
CA LEU A 10 26.26 46.47 1.24
C LEU A 10 25.26 47.39 0.52
N VAL A 11 25.30 47.43 -0.82
CA VAL A 11 24.34 48.19 -1.62
C VAL A 11 23.04 47.38 -1.74
N LEU A 12 22.03 47.73 -0.94
CA LEU A 12 20.67 47.23 -1.11
C LEU A 12 19.99 47.98 -2.26
N ASN A 13 19.30 47.26 -3.14
CA ASN A 13 18.50 47.84 -4.23
C ASN A 13 17.47 48.83 -3.66
N GLN A 14 17.32 50.02 -4.27
CA GLN A 14 16.50 51.14 -3.77
C GLN A 14 15.01 50.79 -3.55
N ASN A 15 14.53 49.68 -4.11
CA ASN A 15 13.16 49.17 -3.92
C ASN A 15 12.99 48.19 -2.75
N THR A 16 14.05 47.93 -1.96
CA THR A 16 13.99 46.95 -0.86
C THR A 16 13.44 47.59 0.42
N LYS A 17 12.15 47.42 0.70
CA LYS A 17 11.56 47.78 2.00
C LYS A 17 12.01 46.77 3.06
N ARG A 18 12.87 47.18 3.99
CA ARG A 18 13.32 46.36 5.11
C ARG A 18 12.51 46.71 6.36
N GLU A 19 11.58 45.84 6.73
CA GLU A 19 10.93 45.90 8.03
C GLU A 19 11.76 45.10 9.04
N GLN A 20 12.00 45.66 10.24
CA GLN A 20 12.80 45.01 11.29
C GLN A 20 12.13 45.14 12.66
N GLY A 21 12.48 44.23 13.55
CA GLY A 21 12.11 44.28 14.96
C GLY A 21 10.64 43.95 15.23
N ARG A 22 10.11 44.51 16.31
CA ARG A 22 8.79 44.17 16.88
C ARG A 22 7.62 44.42 15.94
N LYS A 23 7.73 45.39 15.03
CA LYS A 23 6.69 45.68 14.04
C LYS A 23 6.42 44.46 13.13
N VAL A 24 7.47 43.73 12.76
CA VAL A 24 7.34 42.49 11.97
C VAL A 24 6.73 41.37 12.82
N GLN A 25 7.13 41.27 14.10
CA GLN A 25 6.58 40.26 15.01
C GLN A 25 5.08 40.45 15.23
N LEU A 26 4.64 41.69 15.48
CA LEU A 26 3.22 42.03 15.61
C LEU A 26 2.47 41.84 14.29
N GLY A 27 3.09 42.16 13.15
CA GLY A 27 2.55 41.87 11.82
C GLY A 27 2.32 40.36 11.59
N ASN A 28 3.29 39.53 11.99
CA ASN A 28 3.19 38.07 11.92
C ASN A 28 2.05 37.54 12.79
N VAL A 29 1.95 38.00 14.05
CA VAL A 29 0.87 37.62 14.97
C VAL A 29 -0.49 37.98 14.39
N LYS A 30 -0.65 39.21 13.91
CA LYS A 30 -1.91 39.68 13.31
C LYS A 30 -2.30 38.87 12.06
N ALA A 31 -1.33 38.55 11.20
CA ALA A 31 -1.59 37.74 10.01
C ALA A 31 -2.02 36.31 10.37
N ALA A 32 -1.34 35.67 11.32
CA ALA A 32 -1.70 34.33 11.79
C ALA A 32 -3.08 34.31 12.47
N LYS A 33 -3.37 35.31 13.32
CA LYS A 33 -4.68 35.47 13.97
C LYS A 33 -5.81 35.65 12.95
N THR A 34 -5.57 36.44 11.90
CA THR A 34 -6.57 36.66 10.84
C THR A 34 -6.92 35.35 10.12
N ILE A 35 -5.92 34.51 9.83
CA ILE A 35 -6.14 33.19 9.21
C ILE A 35 -6.91 32.25 10.14
N ALA A 36 -6.56 32.23 11.43
CA ALA A 36 -7.30 31.48 12.43
C ALA A 36 -8.77 31.95 12.55
N ASP A 37 -9.01 33.26 12.52
CA ASP A 37 -10.35 33.84 12.61
C ASP A 37 -11.25 33.45 11.42
N VAL A 38 -10.68 33.31 10.21
CA VAL A 38 -11.42 32.91 9.00
C VAL A 38 -12.07 31.53 9.16
N ILE A 39 -11.31 30.57 9.72
CA ILE A 39 -11.75 29.19 9.89
C ILE A 39 -12.29 28.88 11.29
N ARG A 40 -12.26 29.84 12.24
CA ARG A 40 -12.72 29.61 13.63
C ARG A 40 -14.15 29.07 13.71
N THR A 41 -15.02 29.55 12.84
CA THR A 41 -16.43 29.12 12.79
C THR A 41 -16.62 27.73 12.16
N CYS A 42 -15.57 27.13 11.62
CA CYS A 42 -15.59 25.81 11.00
C CYS A 42 -15.24 24.69 12.01
N LEU A 43 -14.94 25.03 13.27
CA LEU A 43 -14.61 24.06 14.30
C LEU A 43 -15.87 23.53 15.01
N GLY A 44 -15.96 22.21 15.14
CA GLY A 44 -16.99 21.52 15.93
C GLY A 44 -18.13 20.89 15.10
N PRO A 45 -19.02 20.12 15.75
CA PRO A 45 -20.05 19.34 15.06
C PRO A 45 -21.15 20.19 14.40
N ARG A 46 -21.31 21.45 14.85
CA ARG A 46 -22.21 22.45 14.24
C ARG A 46 -21.43 23.55 13.53
N ALA A 47 -20.34 23.17 12.86
CA ALA A 47 -19.50 24.07 12.10
C ALA A 47 -20.27 24.73 10.94
N MET A 48 -19.98 26.01 10.71
CA MET A 48 -20.53 26.77 9.58
C MET A 48 -19.76 26.46 8.30
N LEU A 49 -20.46 26.19 7.21
CA LEU A 49 -19.87 26.01 5.88
C LEU A 49 -19.34 27.34 5.34
N LYS A 50 -18.20 27.30 4.66
CA LYS A 50 -17.66 28.43 3.90
C LYS A 50 -17.92 28.19 2.41
N MET A 51 -18.46 29.20 1.75
CA MET A 51 -18.57 29.23 0.30
C MET A 51 -17.33 29.93 -0.26
N LEU A 52 -16.57 29.21 -1.07
CA LEU A 52 -15.36 29.64 -1.74
C LEU A 52 -15.64 29.73 -3.23
N MET A 53 -15.06 30.72 -3.87
CA MET A 53 -15.18 30.94 -5.32
C MET A 53 -13.79 30.85 -5.93
N ASP A 54 -13.62 29.89 -6.83
CA ASP A 54 -12.35 29.70 -7.53
C ASP A 54 -12.16 30.83 -8.56
N PRO A 55 -10.91 31.15 -8.95
CA PRO A 55 -10.64 32.12 -10.01
C PRO A 55 -11.33 31.79 -11.35
N MET A 56 -11.71 30.53 -11.57
CA MET A 56 -12.42 30.05 -12.77
C MET A 56 -13.96 30.08 -12.64
N GLY A 57 -14.50 30.58 -11.52
CA GLY A 57 -15.95 30.70 -11.28
C GLY A 57 -16.62 29.45 -10.71
N GLY A 58 -15.85 28.42 -10.33
CA GLY A 58 -16.36 27.28 -9.56
C GLY A 58 -16.74 27.69 -8.14
N ILE A 59 -17.84 27.14 -7.60
CA ILE A 59 -18.27 27.39 -6.22
C ILE A 59 -18.02 26.11 -5.42
N VAL A 60 -17.19 26.21 -4.39
CA VAL A 60 -16.90 25.11 -3.46
C VAL A 60 -17.46 25.47 -2.09
N MET A 61 -18.36 24.64 -1.56
CA MET A 61 -18.86 24.77 -0.19
C MET A 61 -18.25 23.69 0.68
N THR A 62 -17.49 24.07 1.71
CA THR A 62 -16.84 23.13 2.62
C THR A 62 -16.73 23.71 4.03
N ASN A 63 -16.72 22.83 5.02
CA ASN A 63 -16.40 23.12 6.42
C ASN A 63 -15.01 22.61 6.82
N ASP A 64 -14.31 21.90 5.94
CA ASP A 64 -12.94 21.45 6.21
C ASP A 64 -11.97 22.63 6.13
N GLY A 65 -11.33 22.95 7.25
CA GLY A 65 -10.37 24.04 7.35
C GLY A 65 -9.20 23.91 6.39
N ASN A 66 -8.71 22.69 6.14
CA ASN A 66 -7.58 22.47 5.23
C ASN A 66 -7.99 22.69 3.76
N ALA A 67 -9.15 22.17 3.33
CA ALA A 67 -9.72 22.49 2.02
C ALA A 67 -9.94 24.00 1.83
N ILE A 68 -10.45 24.70 2.86
CA ILE A 68 -10.66 26.15 2.81
C ILE A 68 -9.33 26.90 2.62
N LEU A 69 -8.31 26.53 3.39
CA LEU A 69 -7.01 27.21 3.36
C LEU A 69 -6.23 26.97 2.06
N ARG A 70 -6.52 25.90 1.32
CA ARG A 70 -5.89 25.62 0.01
C ARG A 70 -6.35 26.58 -1.08
N GLU A 71 -7.62 27.00 -1.05
CA GLU A 71 -8.18 27.91 -2.05
C GLU A 71 -7.90 29.39 -1.73
N ILE A 72 -7.56 29.71 -0.47
CA ILE A 72 -7.26 31.09 -0.07
C ILE A 72 -5.84 31.46 -0.48
N THR A 73 -5.71 32.46 -1.35
CA THR A 73 -4.42 33.06 -1.69
C THR A 73 -3.99 34.10 -0.66
N VAL A 74 -2.88 33.84 0.03
CA VAL A 74 -2.30 34.78 1.02
C VAL A 74 -0.94 35.29 0.59
N GLN A 75 -0.73 36.60 0.77
CA GLN A 75 0.53 37.27 0.45
C GLN A 75 1.53 37.25 1.62
N HIS A 76 1.04 37.26 2.86
CA HIS A 76 1.88 37.39 4.05
C HIS A 76 2.63 36.08 4.39
N PRO A 77 3.97 36.08 4.59
CA PRO A 77 4.75 34.86 4.83
C PRO A 77 4.27 34.05 6.04
N ALA A 78 4.00 34.71 7.18
CA ALA A 78 3.49 34.02 8.37
C ALA A 78 2.13 33.30 8.13
N ALA A 79 1.27 33.87 7.28
CA ALA A 79 0.01 33.24 6.93
C ALA A 79 0.21 32.01 6.03
N LYS A 80 1.19 32.04 5.12
CA LYS A 80 1.58 30.88 4.32
C LYS A 80 2.09 29.73 5.18
N SER A 81 2.92 30.04 6.19
CA SER A 81 3.39 29.03 7.15
C SER A 81 2.25 28.41 7.94
N MET A 82 1.21 29.17 8.31
CA MET A 82 0.00 28.61 8.94
C MET A 82 -0.71 27.61 8.01
N ILE A 83 -0.86 27.93 6.72
CA ILE A 83 -1.49 27.01 5.75
C ILE A 83 -0.67 25.71 5.59
N GLU A 84 0.65 25.81 5.56
CA GLU A 84 1.52 24.63 5.50
C GLU A 84 1.37 23.73 6.74
N ILE A 85 1.22 24.30 7.94
CA ILE A 85 0.96 23.54 9.17
C ILE A 85 -0.35 22.74 9.05
N ALA A 86 -1.42 23.34 8.51
CA ALA A 86 -2.67 22.64 8.29
C ALA A 86 -2.50 21.45 7.33
N ARG A 87 -1.71 21.64 6.26
CA ARG A 87 -1.41 20.57 5.30
C ARG A 87 -0.61 19.44 5.94
N THR A 88 0.40 19.73 6.74
CA THR A 88 1.17 18.69 7.43
C THR A 88 0.34 17.92 8.45
N GLN A 89 -0.61 18.59 9.13
CA GLN A 89 -1.51 17.92 10.07
C GLN A 89 -2.47 16.95 9.35
N ASP A 90 -2.97 17.36 8.18
CA ASP A 90 -3.81 16.55 7.30
C ASP A 90 -3.08 15.30 6.79
N GLU A 91 -1.80 15.44 6.43
CA GLU A 91 -0.96 14.33 5.96
C GLU A 91 -0.62 13.32 7.08
N GLU A 92 -0.32 13.81 8.30
CA GLU A 92 0.13 12.97 9.41
C GLU A 92 -1.02 12.28 10.16
N VAL A 93 -2.06 13.03 10.53
CA VAL A 93 -3.12 12.55 11.44
C VAL A 93 -4.48 12.52 10.74
N GLY A 94 -4.67 13.34 9.70
CA GLY A 94 -5.90 13.42 8.90
C GLY A 94 -7.07 14.16 9.56
N ASP A 95 -6.96 14.55 10.84
CA ASP A 95 -7.95 15.34 11.56
C ASP A 95 -7.27 16.41 12.44
N GLY A 96 -8.05 17.38 12.90
CA GLY A 96 -7.61 18.47 13.77
C GLY A 96 -6.94 19.62 13.02
N THR A 97 -7.03 19.65 11.68
CA THR A 97 -6.47 20.71 10.82
C THR A 97 -6.97 22.10 11.28
N THR A 98 -8.28 22.24 11.47
CA THR A 98 -8.92 23.48 11.95
C THR A 98 -8.47 23.83 13.38
N SER A 99 -8.41 22.84 14.27
CA SER A 99 -8.00 23.03 15.68
C SER A 99 -6.57 23.54 15.81
N VAL A 100 -5.64 22.95 15.06
CA VAL A 100 -4.21 23.31 15.11
C VAL A 100 -4.01 24.78 14.71
N ILE A 101 -4.69 25.24 13.66
CA ILE A 101 -4.57 26.62 13.19
C ILE A 101 -5.19 27.61 14.17
N ILE A 102 -6.34 27.29 14.75
CA ILE A 102 -6.98 28.15 15.76
C ILE A 102 -6.09 28.26 16.99
N LEU A 103 -5.58 27.14 17.50
CA LEU A 103 -4.68 27.12 18.66
C LEU A 103 -3.38 27.88 18.37
N ALA A 104 -2.75 27.67 17.21
CA ALA A 104 -1.54 28.40 16.84
C ALA A 104 -1.77 29.91 16.76
N GLY A 105 -2.90 30.34 16.17
CA GLY A 105 -3.29 31.76 16.11
C GLY A 105 -3.54 32.35 17.50
N GLU A 106 -4.19 31.61 18.39
CA GLU A 106 -4.48 32.05 19.75
C GLU A 106 -3.22 32.12 20.62
N MET A 107 -2.31 31.14 20.53
CA MET A 107 -1.02 31.15 21.25
C MET A 107 -0.16 32.35 20.85
N LEU A 108 -0.19 32.73 19.56
CA LEU A 108 0.48 33.95 19.07
C LEU A 108 -0.21 35.22 19.58
N ALA A 109 -1.54 35.24 19.65
CA ALA A 109 -2.30 36.37 20.20
C ALA A 109 -2.04 36.57 21.71
N VAL A 110 -1.96 35.48 22.48
CA VAL A 110 -1.61 35.52 23.90
C VAL A 110 -0.15 35.92 24.12
N ALA A 111 0.74 35.67 23.15
CA ALA A 111 2.13 36.14 23.21
C ALA A 111 2.27 37.65 22.96
N GLU A 112 1.30 38.29 22.30
CA GLU A 112 1.36 39.71 21.90
C GLU A 112 1.61 40.68 23.07
N PRO A 113 0.92 40.59 24.22
CA PRO A 113 1.15 41.48 25.35
C PRO A 113 2.55 41.35 25.94
N PHE A 114 3.12 40.13 25.97
CA PHE A 114 4.48 39.89 26.50
C PHE A 114 5.55 40.50 25.58
N LEU A 115 5.31 40.47 24.26
CA LEU A 115 6.18 41.15 23.29
C LEU A 115 6.10 42.68 23.44
N LEU A 116 4.93 43.23 23.78
CA LEU A 116 4.75 44.66 24.07
C LEU A 116 5.43 45.07 25.39
N GLN A 117 5.48 44.18 26.38
CA GLN A 117 6.19 44.37 27.66
C GLN A 117 7.73 44.19 27.56
N GLU A 118 8.28 44.19 26.35
CA GLU A 118 9.72 44.09 26.09
C GLU A 118 10.37 42.75 26.50
N MET A 119 9.57 41.70 26.72
CA MET A 119 10.12 40.38 26.99
C MET A 119 10.82 39.81 25.75
N HIS A 120 12.04 39.27 25.92
CA HIS A 120 12.77 38.69 24.80
C HIS A 120 12.05 37.41 24.29
N PRO A 121 11.81 37.25 22.97
CA PRO A 121 11.04 36.12 22.42
C PRO A 121 11.55 34.74 22.85
N THR A 122 12.87 34.59 23.06
CA THR A 122 13.48 33.33 23.54
C THR A 122 12.90 32.88 24.89
N ILE A 123 12.57 33.82 25.79
CA ILE A 123 12.00 33.49 27.10
C ILE A 123 10.58 32.94 26.91
N ILE A 124 9.77 33.59 26.07
CA ILE A 124 8.42 33.15 25.73
C ILE A 124 8.45 31.75 25.09
N ILE A 125 9.36 31.53 24.13
CA ILE A 125 9.54 30.25 23.46
C ILE A 125 9.96 29.16 24.45
N SER A 126 10.89 29.45 25.37
CA SER A 126 11.32 28.50 26.40
C SER A 126 10.16 28.11 27.32
N ALA A 127 9.35 29.08 27.75
CA ALA A 127 8.19 28.83 28.59
C ALA A 127 7.11 28.01 27.85
N PHE A 128 6.85 28.32 26.57
CA PHE A 128 5.90 27.56 25.75
C PHE A 128 6.36 26.12 25.51
N ARG A 129 7.67 25.88 25.35
CA ARG A 129 8.22 24.52 25.24
C ARG A 129 8.05 23.73 26.53
N GLN A 130 8.33 24.34 27.68
CA GLN A 130 8.12 23.68 28.97
C GLN A 130 6.64 23.37 29.21
N ALA A 131 5.75 24.32 28.94
CA ALA A 131 4.31 24.10 29.03
C ALA A 131 3.83 22.99 28.09
N LEU A 132 4.39 22.89 26.89
CA LEU A 132 4.08 21.80 25.96
C LEU A 132 4.46 20.43 26.53
N GLU A 133 5.63 20.30 27.16
CA GLU A 133 6.07 19.06 27.81
C GLU A 133 5.10 18.66 28.93
N ASP A 134 4.75 19.60 29.81
CA ASP A 134 3.80 19.37 30.90
C ASP A 134 2.40 19.02 30.38
N MET A 135 1.91 19.71 29.34
CA MET A 135 0.62 19.42 28.71
C MET A 135 0.57 18.00 28.15
N VAL A 136 1.66 17.53 27.52
CA VAL A 136 1.74 16.17 26.98
C VAL A 136 1.76 15.14 28.11
N GLU A 137 2.42 15.42 29.23
CA GLU A 137 2.43 14.52 30.39
C GLU A 137 1.05 14.41 31.04
N ILE A 138 0.35 15.54 31.26
CA ILE A 138 -1.02 15.56 31.79
C ILE A 138 -1.98 14.81 30.86
N LEU A 139 -1.83 14.96 29.54
CA LEU A 139 -2.62 14.22 28.56
C LEU A 139 -2.37 12.72 28.64
N ARG A 140 -1.12 12.29 28.88
CA ARG A 140 -0.79 10.86 29.06
C ARG A 140 -1.41 10.29 30.32
N GLU A 141 -1.44 11.05 31.41
CA GLU A 141 -2.04 10.61 32.68
C GLU A 141 -3.57 10.48 32.59
N LYS A 142 -4.22 11.37 31.85
CA LYS A 142 -5.69 11.38 31.67
C LYS A 142 -6.19 10.56 30.48
N ALA A 143 -5.31 10.04 29.64
CA ALA A 143 -5.69 9.24 28.49
C ALA A 143 -6.23 7.89 28.93
N SER A 144 -7.49 7.59 28.57
CA SER A 144 -8.04 6.26 28.70
C SER A 144 -7.25 5.29 27.81
N SER A 145 -6.58 4.31 28.42
CA SER A 145 -5.83 3.30 27.68
C SER A 145 -6.77 2.43 26.87
N HIS A 146 -6.56 2.37 25.55
CA HIS A 146 -7.18 1.36 24.70
C HIS A 146 -6.64 -0.02 25.07
N CYS A 147 -7.47 -1.06 25.01
CA CYS A 147 -7.02 -2.43 25.25
C CYS A 147 -6.05 -2.87 24.14
N ARG A 148 -4.75 -2.74 24.39
CA ARG A 148 -3.68 -3.13 23.45
C ARG A 148 -3.46 -4.63 23.36
N ARG A 149 -4.07 -5.39 24.29
CA ARG A 149 -3.95 -6.84 24.37
C ARG A 149 -5.29 -7.43 24.83
N ILE A 150 -5.78 -8.41 24.08
CA ILE A 150 -7.01 -9.15 24.40
C ILE A 150 -6.71 -10.64 24.23
N GLU A 151 -7.02 -11.42 25.26
CA GLU A 151 -6.88 -12.89 25.25
C GLU A 151 -8.20 -13.52 24.79
N ASN A 152 -8.12 -14.50 23.89
CA ASN A 152 -9.24 -15.15 23.23
C ASN A 152 -10.31 -14.18 22.68
N PRO A 153 -9.93 -13.23 21.81
CA PRO A 153 -10.86 -12.21 21.35
C PRO A 153 -11.97 -12.80 20.48
N ARG A 154 -13.19 -12.26 20.65
CA ARG A 154 -14.31 -12.48 19.74
C ARG A 154 -14.27 -11.49 18.59
N ILE A 155 -14.10 -12.00 17.38
CA ILE A 155 -13.80 -11.19 16.19
C ILE A 155 -14.99 -11.18 15.23
N VAL A 156 -15.40 -9.97 14.81
CA VAL A 156 -16.40 -9.73 13.76
C VAL A 156 -15.75 -9.02 12.58
N LEU A 157 -16.08 -9.45 11.37
CA LEU A 157 -15.57 -8.90 10.12
C LEU A 157 -16.70 -8.33 9.27
N LEU A 158 -16.59 -7.05 8.90
CA LEU A 158 -17.60 -6.35 8.10
C LEU A 158 -17.01 -5.76 6.80
N ASP A 159 -17.74 -5.88 5.69
CA ASP A 159 -17.46 -5.16 4.43
C ASP A 159 -18.18 -3.78 4.42
N CYS A 160 -19.20 -3.58 5.26
CA CYS A 160 -19.90 -2.29 5.35
C CYS A 160 -19.14 -1.21 6.14
N SER A 161 -19.43 0.05 5.80
CA SER A 161 -19.09 1.21 6.63
C SER A 161 -20.05 1.34 7.82
N LEU A 162 -19.52 1.80 8.95
CA LEU A 162 -20.29 2.21 10.13
C LEU A 162 -20.54 3.74 10.09
N GLU A 163 -20.96 4.21 8.92
CA GLU A 163 -21.22 5.62 8.63
C GLU A 163 -22.66 5.77 8.12
N TYR A 164 -23.22 6.96 8.25
CA TYR A 164 -24.54 7.24 7.71
C TYR A 164 -24.54 7.08 6.19
N LYS A 165 -25.38 6.17 5.69
CA LYS A 165 -25.48 5.89 4.25
C LYS A 165 -26.55 6.78 3.66
N LYS A 166 -26.18 7.60 2.69
CA LYS A 166 -27.14 8.33 1.86
C LYS A 166 -27.81 7.34 0.91
N GLY A 167 -29.11 7.54 0.65
CA GLY A 167 -29.84 6.75 -0.32
C GLY A 167 -29.22 6.86 -1.72
N GLU A 168 -29.17 5.73 -2.45
CA GLU A 168 -28.62 5.70 -3.82
C GLU A 168 -29.55 6.39 -4.84
N SER A 169 -30.85 6.44 -4.54
CA SER A 169 -31.82 7.23 -5.32
C SER A 169 -31.73 8.71 -4.98
N GLN A 170 -32.14 9.60 -5.90
CA GLN A 170 -32.20 11.05 -5.67
C GLN A 170 -33.12 11.37 -4.49
N THR A 171 -32.53 11.45 -3.30
CA THR A 171 -33.22 11.73 -2.05
C THR A 171 -33.09 13.22 -1.80
N ASN A 172 -34.02 13.99 -2.38
CA ASN A 172 -34.08 15.42 -2.14
C ASN A 172 -34.87 15.67 -0.85
N VAL A 173 -34.19 16.26 0.14
CA VAL A 173 -34.83 16.68 1.39
C VAL A 173 -35.07 18.19 1.31
N GLU A 174 -36.34 18.58 1.23
CA GLU A 174 -36.73 20.00 1.27
C GLU A 174 -36.94 20.42 2.73
N ILE A 175 -36.06 21.29 3.22
CA ILE A 175 -36.13 21.81 4.58
C ILE A 175 -36.91 23.13 4.53
N THR A 176 -38.12 23.13 5.08
CA THR A 176 -38.99 24.33 5.12
C THR A 176 -39.06 24.97 6.50
N LYS A 177 -38.81 24.21 7.57
CA LYS A 177 -38.82 24.70 8.96
C LYS A 177 -37.45 24.55 9.60
N ASP A 178 -37.07 25.51 10.42
CA ASP A 178 -35.80 25.49 11.17
C ASP A 178 -35.68 24.27 12.11
N THR A 179 -36.81 23.72 12.59
CA THR A 179 -36.83 22.54 13.46
C THR A 179 -36.59 21.22 12.72
N ASP A 180 -36.74 21.19 11.39
CA ASP A 180 -36.55 19.96 10.61
C ASP A 180 -35.07 19.61 10.46
N PHE A 181 -34.17 20.59 10.55
CA PHE A 181 -32.72 20.34 10.56
C PHE A 181 -32.30 19.56 11.80
N GLY A 182 -32.89 19.85 12.97
CA GLY A 182 -32.60 19.11 14.21
C GLY A 182 -33.02 17.64 14.11
N LYS A 183 -34.20 17.37 13.55
CA LYS A 183 -34.70 15.99 13.37
C LYS A 183 -33.84 15.18 12.41
N LEU A 184 -33.27 15.80 11.38
CA LEU A 184 -32.37 15.10 10.45
C LEU A 184 -31.08 14.64 11.16
N LEU A 185 -30.54 15.47 12.04
CA LEU A 185 -29.39 15.09 12.87
C LEU A 185 -29.75 13.96 13.84
N GLU A 186 -30.92 14.03 14.48
CA GLU A 186 -31.41 12.96 15.37
C GLU A 186 -31.56 11.63 14.62
N LEU A 187 -32.11 11.64 13.40
CA LEU A 187 -32.23 10.45 12.55
C LEU A 187 -30.86 9.84 12.18
N GLU A 188 -29.86 10.68 11.92
CA GLU A 188 -28.50 10.23 11.64
C GLU A 188 -27.88 9.56 12.88
N GLU A 189 -28.07 10.16 14.07
CA GLU A 189 -27.61 9.60 15.34
C GLU A 189 -28.31 8.25 15.65
N GLU A 190 -29.63 8.18 15.47
CA GLU A 190 -30.42 6.96 15.67
C GLU A 190 -29.99 5.84 14.73
N TYR A 191 -29.73 6.14 13.46
CA TYR A 191 -29.27 5.17 12.47
C TYR A 191 -27.92 4.56 12.88
N ILE A 192 -26.95 5.39 13.28
CA ILE A 192 -25.65 4.91 13.75
C ILE A 192 -25.81 4.10 15.04
N GLN A 193 -26.69 4.53 15.94
CA GLN A 193 -26.97 3.81 17.17
C GLN A 193 -27.56 2.41 16.91
N GLN A 194 -28.46 2.27 15.95
CA GLN A 194 -29.03 0.97 15.54
C GLN A 194 -27.96 0.03 15.00
N ILE A 195 -27.13 0.49 14.07
CA ILE A 195 -26.02 -0.29 13.52
C ILE A 195 -25.06 -0.75 14.62
N CYS A 196 -24.70 0.16 15.54
CA CYS A 196 -23.87 -0.19 16.68
C CYS A 196 -24.56 -1.21 17.60
N ALA A 197 -25.87 -1.09 17.83
CA ALA A 197 -26.64 -2.02 18.65
C ALA A 197 -26.64 -3.44 18.06
N ASP A 198 -26.74 -3.58 16.74
CA ASP A 198 -26.64 -4.87 16.06
C ASP A 198 -25.27 -5.53 16.24
N VAL A 199 -24.19 -4.74 16.19
CA VAL A 199 -22.84 -5.25 16.46
C VAL A 199 -22.69 -5.62 17.94
N ILE A 200 -23.21 -4.79 18.85
CA ILE A 200 -23.15 -5.04 20.31
C ILE A 200 -23.96 -6.29 20.69
N ARG A 201 -25.01 -6.64 19.94
CA ARG A 201 -25.86 -7.82 20.16
C ARG A 201 -25.05 -9.11 20.26
N VAL A 202 -24.06 -9.29 19.40
CA VAL A 202 -23.20 -10.49 19.39
C VAL A 202 -22.02 -10.40 20.37
N LYS A 203 -21.88 -9.28 21.10
CA LYS A 203 -20.82 -8.99 22.09
C LYS A 203 -19.41 -9.33 21.58
N PRO A 204 -18.92 -8.68 20.52
CA PRO A 204 -17.56 -8.86 20.03
C PRO A 204 -16.57 -8.03 20.85
N ASP A 205 -15.32 -8.50 20.94
CA ASP A 205 -14.22 -7.71 21.53
C ASP A 205 -13.49 -6.93 20.43
N LEU A 206 -13.44 -7.49 19.22
CA LEU A 206 -12.77 -6.93 18.06
C LEU A 206 -13.68 -6.83 16.85
N LEU A 207 -13.64 -5.67 16.21
CA LEU A 207 -14.35 -5.39 14.97
C LEU A 207 -13.38 -4.95 13.88
N PHE A 208 -13.40 -5.61 12.73
CA PHE A 208 -12.66 -5.17 11.54
C PHE A 208 -13.65 -4.71 10.48
N THR A 209 -13.43 -3.52 9.93
CA THR A 209 -14.23 -2.98 8.83
C THR A 209 -13.33 -2.68 7.62
N GLU A 210 -13.76 -3.06 6.42
CA GLU A 210 -13.05 -2.69 5.18
C GLU A 210 -13.15 -1.17 4.91
N LYS A 211 -14.21 -0.54 5.42
CA LYS A 211 -14.50 0.89 5.25
C LYS A 211 -14.26 1.70 6.53
N GLY A 212 -14.66 2.96 6.49
CA GLY A 212 -14.56 3.89 7.63
C GLY A 212 -15.61 3.63 8.72
N ILE A 213 -15.38 4.27 9.85
CA ILE A 213 -16.19 4.21 11.06
C ILE A 213 -16.40 5.65 11.53
N SER A 214 -17.66 6.06 11.68
CA SER A 214 -18.02 7.38 12.18
C SER A 214 -17.55 7.58 13.63
N ASP A 215 -17.23 8.81 14.02
CA ASP A 215 -16.79 9.11 15.39
C ASP A 215 -17.86 8.82 16.44
N LEU A 216 -19.13 9.01 16.08
CA LEU A 216 -20.26 8.63 16.94
C LEU A 216 -20.29 7.12 17.17
N ALA A 217 -20.04 6.33 16.12
CA ALA A 217 -19.95 4.88 16.21
C ALA A 217 -18.75 4.46 17.07
N GLN A 218 -17.59 5.11 16.93
CA GLN A 218 -16.42 4.86 17.77
C GLN A 218 -16.73 5.09 19.25
N HIS A 219 -17.43 6.17 19.59
CA HIS A 219 -17.85 6.45 20.97
C HIS A 219 -18.75 5.34 21.54
N TYR A 220 -19.74 4.87 20.77
CA TYR A 220 -20.60 3.75 21.19
C TYR A 220 -19.85 2.43 21.35
N LEU A 221 -18.92 2.12 20.44
CA LEU A 221 -18.11 0.90 20.49
C LEU A 221 -17.17 0.92 21.71
N VAL A 222 -16.51 2.05 21.97
CA VAL A 222 -15.61 2.22 23.13
C VAL A 222 -16.37 2.10 24.45
N LYS A 223 -17.58 2.67 24.56
CA LYS A 223 -18.43 2.54 25.75
C LYS A 223 -18.76 1.07 26.08
N ASN A 224 -18.79 0.20 25.07
CA ASN A 224 -19.05 -1.22 25.21
C ASN A 224 -17.76 -2.08 25.23
N GLY A 225 -16.57 -1.45 25.24
CA GLY A 225 -15.29 -2.15 25.31
C GLY A 225 -14.85 -2.82 24.00
N ILE A 226 -15.42 -2.42 22.86
CA ILE A 226 -15.14 -3.03 21.55
C ILE A 226 -14.02 -2.25 20.86
N THR A 227 -12.93 -2.94 20.50
CA THR A 227 -11.84 -2.36 19.72
C THR A 227 -12.12 -2.51 18.22
N ALA A 228 -12.16 -1.39 17.50
CA ALA A 228 -12.46 -1.38 16.08
C ALA A 228 -11.25 -0.97 15.22
N ILE A 229 -11.02 -1.71 14.14
CA ILE A 229 -9.97 -1.45 13.15
C ILE A 229 -10.65 -1.11 11.82
N ARG A 230 -10.45 0.13 11.38
CA ARG A 230 -11.02 0.69 10.15
C ARG A 230 -10.08 0.51 8.96
N ARG A 231 -10.65 0.53 7.74
CA ARG A 231 -9.93 0.55 6.45
C ARG A 231 -9.00 -0.64 6.22
N VAL A 232 -9.48 -1.84 6.57
CA VAL A 232 -8.74 -3.09 6.33
C VAL A 232 -8.82 -3.45 4.86
N ARG A 233 -7.70 -3.87 4.25
CA ARG A 233 -7.72 -4.34 2.87
C ARG A 233 -8.52 -5.63 2.76
N LYS A 234 -9.30 -5.79 1.69
CA LYS A 234 -10.09 -7.00 1.42
C LYS A 234 -9.25 -8.29 1.43
N SER A 235 -8.00 -8.24 0.93
CA SER A 235 -7.08 -9.39 0.98
C SER A 235 -6.77 -9.82 2.41
N ASP A 236 -6.62 -8.85 3.31
CA ASP A 236 -6.29 -9.09 4.72
C ASP A 236 -7.53 -9.53 5.48
N ASN A 237 -8.68 -8.91 5.22
CA ASN A 237 -9.96 -9.32 5.80
C ASN A 237 -10.27 -10.80 5.51
N ASN A 238 -10.08 -11.23 4.25
CA ASN A 238 -10.22 -12.63 3.85
C ASN A 238 -9.20 -13.56 4.52
N ARG A 239 -7.98 -13.09 4.79
CA ARG A 239 -6.96 -13.87 5.53
C ARG A 239 -7.34 -13.99 7.01
N ILE A 240 -7.82 -12.91 7.62
CA ILE A 240 -8.31 -12.90 9.00
C ILE A 240 -9.49 -13.87 9.13
N ALA A 241 -10.46 -13.83 8.23
CA ALA A 241 -11.58 -14.78 8.19
C ALA A 241 -11.10 -16.26 8.19
N ARG A 242 -10.09 -16.57 7.37
CA ARG A 242 -9.50 -17.91 7.29
C ARG A 242 -8.69 -18.31 8.53
N ALA A 243 -8.12 -17.36 9.25
CA ALA A 243 -7.32 -17.60 10.45
C ALA A 243 -8.18 -17.70 11.71
N THR A 244 -9.20 -16.86 11.84
CA THR A 244 -10.06 -16.76 13.04
C THR A 244 -11.33 -17.59 12.94
N GLY A 245 -11.68 -18.04 11.73
CA GLY A 245 -12.92 -18.73 11.43
C GLY A 245 -14.15 -17.82 11.38
N ALA A 246 -13.97 -16.50 11.45
CA ALA A 246 -15.05 -15.54 11.24
C ALA A 246 -15.51 -15.52 9.77
N THR A 247 -16.77 -15.21 9.54
CA THR A 247 -17.30 -14.93 8.20
C THR A 247 -17.35 -13.42 7.98
N VAL A 248 -17.14 -12.98 6.74
CA VAL A 248 -17.25 -11.56 6.39
C VAL A 248 -18.71 -11.26 6.06
N VAL A 249 -19.31 -10.34 6.82
CA VAL A 249 -20.72 -9.97 6.69
C VAL A 249 -20.88 -8.58 6.07
N ASN A 250 -21.85 -8.42 5.17
CA ASN A 250 -22.08 -7.16 4.46
C ASN A 250 -23.06 -6.22 5.16
N ARG A 251 -24.00 -6.73 5.96
CA ARG A 251 -25.03 -5.97 6.68
C ARG A 251 -25.00 -6.31 8.16
N THR A 252 -25.10 -5.30 9.03
CA THR A 252 -25.10 -5.49 10.48
C THR A 252 -26.35 -6.21 10.98
N ASP A 253 -27.49 -6.00 10.33
CA ASP A 253 -28.77 -6.60 10.74
C ASP A 253 -28.74 -8.14 10.64
N GLU A 254 -28.03 -8.65 9.62
CA GLU A 254 -27.87 -10.07 9.32
C GLU A 254 -26.81 -10.77 10.18
N LEU A 255 -26.12 -10.03 11.06
CA LEU A 255 -25.06 -10.56 11.91
C LEU A 255 -25.62 -11.58 12.91
N LYS A 256 -25.09 -12.81 12.84
CA LYS A 256 -25.44 -13.91 13.72
C LYS A 256 -24.25 -14.35 14.57
N GLU A 257 -24.55 -15.16 15.58
CA GLU A 257 -23.52 -15.73 16.46
C GLU A 257 -22.59 -16.71 15.72
N GLU A 258 -23.04 -17.32 14.62
CA GLU A 258 -22.25 -18.22 13.77
C GLU A 258 -21.14 -17.50 13.00
N ASP A 259 -21.28 -16.18 12.79
CA ASP A 259 -20.33 -15.36 12.04
C ASP A 259 -19.12 -14.92 12.88
N VAL A 260 -19.22 -15.05 14.21
CA VAL A 260 -18.21 -14.58 15.15
C VAL A 260 -17.03 -15.56 15.22
N GLY A 261 -15.84 -15.07 14.90
CA GLY A 261 -14.60 -15.82 15.02
C GLY A 261 -14.15 -15.93 16.47
N THR A 262 -14.04 -17.16 16.98
CA THR A 262 -13.57 -17.47 18.36
C THR A 262 -12.25 -18.23 18.39
N LYS A 263 -11.65 -18.49 17.22
CA LYS A 263 -10.44 -19.33 17.12
C LYS A 263 -9.14 -18.60 17.40
N CYS A 264 -9.15 -17.27 17.54
CA CYS A 264 -7.94 -16.50 17.83
C CYS A 264 -7.58 -16.58 19.32
N GLY A 265 -6.30 -16.82 19.63
CA GLY A 265 -5.83 -16.90 21.02
C GLY A 265 -5.39 -15.56 21.59
N LEU A 266 -4.74 -14.72 20.80
CA LEU A 266 -4.20 -13.45 21.26
C LEU A 266 -4.31 -12.37 20.20
N PHE A 267 -4.84 -11.21 20.61
CA PHE A 267 -4.72 -9.96 19.88
C PHE A 267 -3.72 -9.05 20.60
N GLU A 268 -2.77 -8.49 19.86
CA GLU A 268 -1.80 -7.55 20.38
C GLU A 268 -1.50 -6.42 19.38
N VAL A 269 -1.31 -5.21 19.89
CA VAL A 269 -0.81 -4.07 19.11
C VAL A 269 0.66 -3.85 19.48
N LYS A 270 1.57 -4.06 18.51
CA LYS A 270 3.00 -3.85 18.67
C LYS A 270 3.48 -2.72 17.77
N LYS A 271 4.34 -1.86 18.30
CA LYS A 271 5.00 -0.80 17.54
C LYS A 271 6.30 -1.35 16.95
N PHE A 272 6.50 -1.20 15.65
CA PHE A 272 7.74 -1.49 14.96
C PHE A 272 8.23 -0.21 14.26
N GLY A 273 9.38 0.32 14.69
CA GLY A 273 9.82 1.64 14.25
C GLY A 273 8.82 2.70 14.71
N ASP A 274 8.24 3.43 13.75
CA ASP A 274 7.22 4.46 13.99
C ASP A 274 5.79 4.00 13.71
N GLU A 275 5.60 2.80 13.14
CA GLU A 275 4.30 2.27 12.76
C GLU A 275 3.75 1.27 13.79
N TYR A 276 2.42 1.23 13.92
CA TYR A 276 1.71 0.27 14.75
C TYR A 276 1.20 -0.89 13.91
N PHE A 277 1.51 -2.11 14.34
CA PHE A 277 1.04 -3.35 13.75
C PHE A 277 0.13 -4.09 14.72
N THR A 278 -0.95 -4.63 14.20
CA THR A 278 -1.89 -5.49 14.90
C THR A 278 -1.60 -6.94 14.57
N PHE A 279 -1.41 -7.77 15.60
CA PHE A 279 -1.16 -9.20 15.43
C PHE A 279 -2.32 -9.99 15.99
N LEU A 280 -2.71 -11.01 15.23
CA LEU A 280 -3.65 -12.05 15.63
C LEU A 280 -2.86 -13.36 15.67
N THR A 281 -2.46 -13.77 16.87
CA THR A 281 -1.60 -14.93 17.10
C THR A 281 -2.34 -16.03 17.86
N GLU A 282 -1.72 -17.21 17.92
CA GLU A 282 -2.25 -18.38 18.63
C GLU A 282 -3.63 -18.83 18.13
N CYS A 283 -3.86 -18.72 16.81
CA CYS A 283 -5.10 -19.19 16.18
C CYS A 283 -5.18 -20.72 16.18
N LYS A 284 -6.35 -21.26 16.51
CA LYS A 284 -6.67 -22.70 16.44
C LYS A 284 -6.98 -23.08 14.98
N ASP A 285 -6.21 -24.02 14.43
CA ASP A 285 -6.30 -24.51 13.04
C ASP A 285 -6.29 -23.41 11.96
N PRO A 286 -5.20 -22.61 11.86
CA PRO A 286 -5.15 -21.51 10.90
C PRO A 286 -5.02 -22.03 9.47
N LYS A 287 -6.01 -21.72 8.62
CA LYS A 287 -5.91 -21.94 7.17
C LYS A 287 -5.06 -20.88 6.45
N ALA A 288 -4.75 -19.79 7.14
CA ALA A 288 -3.91 -18.70 6.66
C ALA A 288 -2.87 -18.37 7.73
N CYS A 289 -1.61 -18.36 7.34
CA CYS A 289 -0.48 -18.00 8.19
C CYS A 289 0.27 -16.83 7.57
N THR A 290 0.83 -15.96 8.41
CA THR A 290 1.63 -14.81 7.96
C THR A 290 3.07 -15.02 8.36
N ILE A 291 3.98 -14.92 7.38
CA ILE A 291 5.43 -14.96 7.62
C ILE A 291 5.93 -13.51 7.60
N LEU A 292 6.39 -13.01 8.73
CA LEU A 292 6.95 -11.66 8.85
C LEU A 292 8.44 -11.68 8.50
N LEU A 293 8.80 -11.18 7.32
CA LEU A 293 10.19 -11.06 6.87
C LEU A 293 10.81 -9.78 7.42
N ARG A 294 12.05 -9.89 7.94
CA ARG A 294 12.86 -8.76 8.41
C ARG A 294 14.20 -8.76 7.69
N GLY A 295 14.61 -7.60 7.21
CA GLY A 295 15.81 -7.43 6.38
C GLY A 295 16.25 -5.98 6.35
N ALA A 296 17.50 -5.75 5.92
CA ALA A 296 18.11 -4.41 5.91
C ALA A 296 17.59 -3.51 4.79
N SER A 297 17.19 -4.09 3.65
CA SER A 297 16.66 -3.35 2.49
C SER A 297 15.43 -4.05 1.90
N LYS A 298 14.60 -3.27 1.20
CA LYS A 298 13.41 -3.79 0.50
C LYS A 298 13.80 -4.76 -0.62
N ASP A 299 14.91 -4.52 -1.30
CA ASP A 299 15.36 -5.40 -2.40
C ASP A 299 15.73 -6.80 -1.89
N ILE A 300 16.42 -6.88 -0.76
CA ILE A 300 16.74 -8.17 -0.12
C ILE A 300 15.45 -8.86 0.33
N LEU A 301 14.49 -8.11 0.89
CA LEU A 301 13.21 -8.67 1.33
C LEU A 301 12.40 -9.24 0.16
N ASN A 302 12.34 -8.53 -0.97
CA ASN A 302 11.66 -9.01 -2.18
C ASN A 302 12.31 -10.28 -2.73
N GLU A 303 13.64 -10.37 -2.69
CA GLU A 303 14.37 -11.57 -3.09
C GLU A 303 14.12 -12.75 -2.14
N VAL A 304 14.10 -12.50 -0.82
CA VAL A 304 13.75 -13.52 0.18
C VAL A 304 12.31 -13.98 0.03
N GLU A 305 11.36 -13.08 -0.21
CA GLU A 305 9.95 -13.42 -0.46
C GLU A 305 9.82 -14.34 -1.67
N ARG A 306 10.49 -14.01 -2.78
CA ARG A 306 10.49 -14.84 -3.99
C ARG A 306 11.06 -16.23 -3.73
N ASN A 307 12.22 -16.30 -3.09
CA ASN A 307 12.87 -17.57 -2.77
C ASN A 307 12.01 -18.43 -1.82
N LEU A 308 11.34 -17.80 -0.86
CA LEU A 308 10.43 -18.49 0.06
C LEU A 308 9.19 -19.00 -0.66
N GLN A 309 8.62 -18.24 -1.59
CA GLN A 309 7.48 -18.66 -2.39
C GLN A 309 7.83 -19.89 -3.25
N ASP A 310 9.01 -19.91 -3.85
CA ASP A 310 9.50 -21.05 -4.62
C ASP A 310 9.71 -22.29 -3.72
N ALA A 311 10.30 -22.11 -2.53
CA ALA A 311 10.45 -23.18 -1.56
C ALA A 311 9.09 -23.77 -1.10
N MET A 312 8.10 -22.91 -0.85
CA MET A 312 6.74 -23.34 -0.49
C MET A 312 6.06 -24.09 -1.63
N ASN A 313 6.25 -23.65 -2.88
CA ASN A 313 5.71 -24.33 -4.05
C ASN A 313 6.33 -25.73 -4.22
N VAL A 314 7.64 -25.86 -4.02
CA VAL A 314 8.35 -27.15 -4.04
C VAL A 314 7.83 -28.06 -2.93
N ALA A 315 7.73 -27.57 -1.70
CA ALA A 315 7.20 -28.34 -0.57
C ALA A 315 5.76 -28.82 -0.85
N ARG A 316 4.90 -27.96 -1.40
CA ARG A 316 3.54 -28.31 -1.81
C ARG A 316 3.55 -29.43 -2.87
N ASN A 317 4.41 -29.32 -3.87
CA ASN A 317 4.48 -30.32 -4.94
C ASN A 317 4.92 -31.69 -4.40
N VAL A 318 5.87 -31.73 -3.45
CA VAL A 318 6.32 -32.97 -2.79
C VAL A 318 5.22 -33.57 -1.92
N MET A 319 4.41 -32.74 -1.25
CA MET A 319 3.25 -33.21 -0.48
C MET A 319 2.16 -33.84 -1.36
N VAL A 320 2.01 -33.36 -2.59
CA VAL A 320 1.04 -33.91 -3.56
C VAL A 320 1.59 -35.15 -4.28
N ASP A 321 2.85 -35.12 -4.70
CA ASP A 321 3.53 -36.22 -5.39
C ASP A 321 4.94 -36.43 -4.79
N PRO A 322 5.17 -37.46 -3.97
CA PRO A 322 6.41 -37.66 -3.22
C PRO A 322 7.55 -38.27 -4.06
N ARG A 323 7.60 -37.95 -5.35
CA ARG A 323 8.64 -38.44 -6.28
C ARG A 323 9.66 -37.35 -6.59
N LEU A 324 10.92 -37.68 -6.36
CA LEU A 324 12.07 -36.80 -6.60
C LEU A 324 12.99 -37.40 -7.67
N VAL A 325 13.62 -36.53 -8.46
CA VAL A 325 14.62 -36.89 -9.45
C VAL A 325 15.93 -36.13 -9.19
N PRO A 326 17.08 -36.69 -9.56
CA PRO A 326 18.37 -36.01 -9.39
C PRO A 326 18.41 -34.70 -10.19
N GLY A 327 18.82 -33.61 -9.53
CA GLY A 327 18.91 -32.27 -10.14
C GLY A 327 20.20 -32.04 -10.93
N GLY A 328 20.60 -30.78 -11.08
CA GLY A 328 21.92 -30.42 -11.65
C GLY A 328 22.14 -30.88 -13.09
N GLY A 329 21.08 -31.01 -13.89
CA GLY A 329 21.13 -31.50 -15.27
C GLY A 329 21.28 -33.03 -15.40
N ALA A 330 21.26 -33.78 -14.29
CA ALA A 330 21.38 -35.24 -14.30
C ALA A 330 20.15 -35.91 -14.95
N CYS A 331 18.95 -35.47 -14.56
CA CYS A 331 17.69 -35.95 -15.14
C CYS A 331 17.64 -35.70 -16.66
N GLU A 332 18.01 -34.49 -17.11
CA GLU A 332 18.03 -34.13 -18.53
C GLU A 332 19.00 -35.00 -19.33
N MET A 333 20.18 -35.29 -18.78
CA MET A 333 21.16 -36.16 -19.44
C MET A 333 20.68 -37.62 -19.51
N ALA A 334 20.09 -38.13 -18.43
CA ALA A 334 19.55 -39.49 -18.39
C ALA A 334 18.41 -39.66 -19.41
N VAL A 335 17.51 -38.68 -19.49
CA VAL A 335 16.42 -38.69 -20.49
C VAL A 335 16.98 -38.52 -21.91
N ALA A 336 17.96 -37.63 -22.12
CA ALA A 336 18.61 -37.46 -23.40
C ALA A 336 19.23 -38.77 -23.90
N GLN A 337 19.90 -39.53 -23.04
CA GLN A 337 20.49 -40.80 -23.42
C GLN A 337 19.43 -41.86 -23.75
N ALA A 338 18.42 -42.02 -22.90
CA ALA A 338 17.33 -42.96 -23.12
C ALA A 338 16.57 -42.65 -24.44
N LEU A 339 16.36 -41.37 -24.75
CA LEU A 339 15.78 -40.94 -26.02
C LEU A 339 16.72 -41.25 -27.20
N ASN A 340 18.03 -41.04 -27.07
CA ASN A 340 18.99 -41.33 -28.13
C ASN A 340 19.13 -42.84 -28.41
N GLU A 341 18.99 -43.70 -27.39
CA GLU A 341 18.93 -45.16 -27.56
C GLU A 341 17.63 -45.57 -28.26
N LYS A 342 16.49 -45.05 -27.81
CA LYS A 342 15.18 -45.28 -28.46
C LYS A 342 15.11 -44.71 -29.88
N ALA A 343 15.88 -43.68 -30.19
CA ALA A 343 15.98 -43.16 -31.55
C ALA A 343 16.56 -44.20 -32.52
N LYS A 344 17.46 -45.08 -32.07
CA LYS A 344 18.07 -46.12 -32.91
C LYS A 344 17.06 -47.18 -33.36
N THR A 345 16.00 -47.41 -32.59
CA THR A 345 14.94 -48.37 -32.93
C THR A 345 13.90 -47.81 -33.89
N ILE A 346 13.85 -46.47 -34.07
CA ILE A 346 12.91 -45.82 -34.98
C ILE A 346 13.50 -45.78 -36.38
N THR A 347 12.77 -46.30 -37.36
CA THR A 347 13.15 -46.29 -38.77
C THR A 347 12.51 -45.11 -39.52
N GLY A 348 13.18 -44.60 -40.55
CA GLY A 348 12.65 -43.58 -41.45
C GLY A 348 12.92 -42.14 -41.01
N VAL A 349 12.26 -41.18 -41.68
CA VAL A 349 12.54 -39.73 -41.54
C VAL A 349 12.23 -39.20 -40.13
N HIS A 350 11.29 -39.83 -39.41
CA HIS A 350 10.93 -39.47 -38.03
C HIS A 350 12.08 -39.65 -37.02
N GLN A 351 13.10 -40.42 -37.36
CA GLN A 351 14.27 -40.61 -36.50
C GLN A 351 15.02 -39.30 -36.23
N TRP A 352 15.14 -38.42 -37.23
CA TRP A 352 15.96 -37.20 -37.13
C TRP A 352 15.38 -36.18 -36.14
N PRO A 353 14.10 -35.79 -36.21
CA PRO A 353 13.51 -34.89 -35.22
C PRO A 353 13.47 -35.51 -33.82
N TYR A 354 13.21 -36.81 -33.71
CA TYR A 354 13.20 -37.51 -32.42
C TYR A 354 14.57 -37.45 -31.74
N ARG A 355 15.65 -37.67 -32.50
CA ARG A 355 17.04 -37.54 -32.02
C ARG A 355 17.45 -36.09 -31.77
N ALA A 356 16.81 -35.11 -32.41
CA ALA A 356 17.08 -33.70 -32.14
C ALA A 356 16.63 -33.30 -30.73
N VAL A 357 15.48 -33.82 -30.26
CA VAL A 357 14.98 -33.59 -28.90
C VAL A 357 15.98 -34.06 -27.84
N SER A 358 16.59 -35.24 -28.03
CA SER A 358 17.59 -35.74 -27.08
C SER A 358 18.80 -34.79 -26.96
N LYS A 359 19.27 -34.24 -28.09
CA LYS A 359 20.36 -33.26 -28.08
C LYS A 359 19.95 -31.93 -27.45
N ALA A 360 18.69 -31.52 -27.63
CA ALA A 360 18.17 -30.26 -27.09
C ALA A 360 18.12 -30.26 -25.56
N LEU A 361 17.80 -31.40 -24.93
CA LEU A 361 17.77 -31.52 -23.46
C LEU A 361 19.13 -31.25 -22.80
N GLU A 362 20.24 -31.47 -23.51
CA GLU A 362 21.57 -31.19 -23.01
C GLU A 362 21.86 -29.69 -22.81
N VAL A 363 20.97 -28.79 -23.27
CA VAL A 363 21.12 -27.35 -23.06
C VAL A 363 21.15 -27.00 -21.58
N VAL A 364 20.39 -27.71 -20.74
CA VAL A 364 20.31 -27.42 -19.29
C VAL A 364 21.66 -27.64 -18.60
N PRO A 365 22.29 -28.83 -18.64
CA PRO A 365 23.63 -29.00 -18.09
C PRO A 365 24.67 -28.12 -18.79
N ARG A 366 24.55 -27.87 -20.10
CA ARG A 366 25.45 -26.98 -20.84
C ARG A 366 25.43 -25.55 -20.29
N THR A 367 24.25 -25.00 -20.06
CA THR A 367 24.06 -23.64 -19.52
C THR A 367 24.53 -23.57 -18.07
N LEU A 368 24.31 -24.61 -17.26
CA LEU A 368 24.88 -24.68 -15.91
C LEU A 368 26.41 -24.55 -15.95
N ILE A 369 27.10 -25.36 -16.76
CA ILE A 369 28.57 -25.28 -16.90
C ILE A 369 29.03 -23.90 -17.35
N GLN A 370 28.31 -23.30 -18.30
CA GLN A 370 28.64 -21.99 -18.85
C GLN A 370 28.53 -20.90 -17.78
N ASN A 371 27.50 -20.95 -16.94
CA ASN A 371 27.31 -20.00 -15.85
C ASN A 371 28.38 -20.16 -14.75
N CYS A 372 28.91 -21.36 -14.55
CA CYS A 372 30.03 -21.62 -13.63
C CYS A 372 31.40 -21.17 -14.18
N GLY A 373 31.49 -20.76 -15.46
CA GLY A 373 32.76 -20.41 -16.10
C GLY A 373 33.68 -21.60 -16.42
N ALA A 374 33.20 -22.84 -16.30
CA ALA A 374 33.97 -24.05 -16.58
C ALA A 374 33.98 -24.39 -18.09
N ASN A 375 34.92 -25.24 -18.53
CA ASN A 375 35.02 -25.62 -19.94
C ASN A 375 33.86 -26.53 -20.35
N THR A 376 32.89 -25.96 -21.06
CA THR A 376 31.66 -26.60 -21.50
C THR A 376 31.90 -27.88 -22.31
N ILE A 377 32.87 -27.88 -23.22
CA ILE A 377 33.11 -29.01 -24.14
C ILE A 377 33.68 -30.20 -23.38
N ARG A 378 34.65 -29.96 -22.50
CA ARG A 378 35.29 -31.04 -21.72
C ARG A 378 34.31 -31.65 -20.73
N THR A 379 33.58 -30.81 -19.98
CA THR A 379 32.68 -31.27 -18.92
C THR A 379 31.44 -31.98 -19.49
N ILE A 380 30.83 -31.48 -20.57
CA ILE A 380 29.67 -32.15 -21.20
C ILE A 380 30.07 -33.52 -21.79
N THR A 381 31.27 -33.61 -22.37
CA THR A 381 31.78 -34.88 -22.94
C THR A 381 32.03 -35.90 -21.85
N ALA A 382 32.61 -35.48 -20.73
CA ALA A 382 32.81 -36.33 -19.56
C ALA A 382 31.47 -36.73 -18.91
N LEU A 383 30.48 -35.82 -18.86
CA LEU A 383 29.14 -36.13 -18.36
C LEU A 383 28.45 -37.22 -19.21
N ARG A 384 28.47 -37.06 -20.54
CA ARG A 384 27.93 -38.06 -21.48
C ARG A 384 28.61 -39.42 -21.30
N ALA A 385 29.92 -39.46 -21.14
CA ALA A 385 30.65 -40.72 -20.94
C ALA A 385 30.21 -41.44 -19.65
N LYS A 386 29.91 -40.70 -18.58
CA LYS A 386 29.43 -41.28 -17.31
C LYS A 386 28.01 -41.83 -17.42
N HIS A 387 27.11 -41.12 -18.09
CA HIS A 387 25.74 -41.58 -18.33
C HIS A 387 25.69 -42.74 -19.35
N ALA A 388 26.65 -42.80 -20.28
CA ALA A 388 26.79 -43.90 -21.23
C ALA A 388 27.10 -45.25 -20.55
N SER A 389 27.60 -45.22 -19.31
CA SER A 389 27.88 -46.42 -18.51
C SER A 389 26.60 -46.93 -17.86
N GLU A 390 26.40 -48.26 -17.82
CA GLU A 390 25.18 -48.89 -17.31
C GLU A 390 24.87 -48.48 -15.85
N GLY A 391 23.63 -48.04 -15.60
CA GLY A 391 23.10 -47.77 -14.25
C GLY A 391 23.31 -46.35 -13.69
N ASN A 392 24.04 -45.47 -14.40
CA ASN A 392 24.43 -44.16 -13.89
C ASN A 392 23.49 -43.01 -14.31
N MET A 393 22.34 -42.88 -13.65
CA MET A 393 21.37 -41.78 -13.93
C MET A 393 21.54 -40.54 -13.03
N SER A 394 22.36 -40.61 -11.99
CA SER A 394 22.42 -39.59 -10.95
C SER A 394 23.58 -38.59 -11.07
N TRP A 395 24.48 -38.78 -12.03
CA TRP A 395 25.58 -37.85 -12.24
C TRP A 395 25.09 -36.53 -12.82
N GLY A 396 25.43 -35.42 -12.19
CA GLY A 396 25.08 -34.08 -12.65
C GLY A 396 26.28 -33.14 -12.56
N ILE A 397 25.97 -31.85 -12.60
CA ILE A 397 26.94 -30.76 -12.56
C ILE A 397 26.71 -29.94 -11.30
N ASP A 398 27.78 -29.71 -10.54
CA ASP A 398 27.79 -28.77 -9.43
C ASP A 398 27.73 -27.33 -9.97
N GLY A 399 26.68 -26.59 -9.60
CA GLY A 399 26.46 -25.21 -10.03
C GLY A 399 27.43 -24.18 -9.43
N GLU A 400 28.19 -24.53 -8.40
CA GLU A 400 29.18 -23.63 -7.80
C GLU A 400 30.57 -23.85 -8.40
N LYS A 401 30.98 -25.11 -8.52
CA LYS A 401 32.34 -25.48 -8.96
C LYS A 401 32.44 -25.81 -10.45
N GLY A 402 31.33 -26.15 -11.10
CA GLY A 402 31.31 -26.63 -12.49
C GLY A 402 31.90 -28.03 -12.68
N GLU A 403 31.99 -28.82 -11.60
CA GLU A 403 32.54 -30.19 -11.59
C GLU A 403 31.43 -31.25 -11.68
N LEU A 404 31.82 -32.47 -12.05
CA LEU A 404 30.93 -33.62 -12.15
C LEU A 404 30.75 -34.30 -10.80
N VAL A 405 29.52 -34.32 -10.29
CA VAL A 405 29.20 -34.88 -8.97
C VAL A 405 28.00 -35.83 -9.07
N ASP A 406 27.97 -36.87 -8.23
CA ASP A 406 26.78 -37.71 -8.06
C ASP A 406 25.73 -36.97 -7.22
N MET A 407 24.62 -36.59 -7.85
CA MET A 407 23.57 -35.78 -7.22
C MET A 407 22.84 -36.50 -6.10
N LYS A 408 22.84 -37.84 -6.10
CA LYS A 408 22.30 -38.63 -4.98
C LYS A 408 23.11 -38.43 -3.70
N GLN A 409 24.44 -38.39 -3.83
CA GLN A 409 25.36 -38.20 -2.70
C GLN A 409 25.45 -36.72 -2.32
N PHE A 410 25.40 -35.83 -3.30
CA PHE A 410 25.42 -34.39 -3.09
C PHE A 410 24.12 -33.86 -2.46
N GLY A 411 23.00 -34.56 -2.66
CA GLY A 411 21.72 -34.25 -2.03
C GLY A 411 20.87 -33.24 -2.78
N ILE A 412 21.15 -32.95 -4.05
CA ILE A 412 20.33 -32.06 -4.88
C ILE A 412 19.26 -32.87 -5.62
N TRP A 413 18.02 -32.62 -5.22
CA TRP A 413 16.83 -33.27 -5.74
C TRP A 413 15.82 -32.25 -6.24
N GLU A 414 15.12 -32.59 -7.31
CA GLU A 414 14.03 -31.79 -7.85
C GLU A 414 12.73 -32.62 -7.89
N PRO A 415 11.56 -32.03 -7.65
CA PRO A 415 10.29 -32.75 -7.78
C PRO A 415 10.05 -33.22 -9.22
N MET A 416 9.62 -34.48 -9.37
CA MET A 416 9.31 -35.08 -10.67
C MET A 416 8.20 -34.31 -11.39
N SER A 417 7.20 -33.82 -10.64
CA SER A 417 6.08 -33.04 -11.15
C SER A 417 6.52 -31.75 -11.86
N VAL A 418 7.53 -31.06 -11.33
CA VAL A 418 8.11 -29.85 -11.94
C VAL A 418 8.77 -30.20 -13.27
N LYS A 419 9.69 -31.18 -13.28
CA LYS A 419 10.38 -31.61 -14.52
C LYS A 419 9.41 -32.09 -15.60
N ALA A 420 8.42 -32.90 -15.21
CA ALA A 420 7.42 -33.41 -16.14
C ALA A 420 6.60 -32.28 -16.77
N GLN A 421 6.21 -31.27 -15.98
CA GLN A 421 5.50 -30.11 -16.50
C GLN A 421 6.39 -29.26 -17.41
N THR A 422 7.66 -29.04 -17.04
CA THR A 422 8.62 -28.30 -17.88
C THR A 422 8.77 -28.94 -19.26
N TYR A 423 8.93 -30.27 -19.32
CA TYR A 423 9.07 -30.97 -20.60
C TYR A 423 7.79 -30.93 -21.45
N LYS A 424 6.61 -31.12 -20.82
CA LYS A 424 5.32 -31.03 -21.51
C LYS A 424 5.11 -29.65 -22.13
N THR A 425 5.21 -28.59 -21.31
CA THR A 425 4.99 -27.21 -21.78
C THR A 425 6.01 -26.82 -22.85
N ALA A 426 7.29 -27.19 -22.71
CA ALA A 426 8.33 -26.87 -23.69
C ALA A 426 8.06 -27.51 -25.06
N ILE A 427 7.69 -28.80 -25.07
CA ILE A 427 7.38 -29.52 -26.31
C ILE A 427 6.08 -29.01 -26.92
N GLU A 428 5.03 -28.80 -26.13
CA GLU A 428 3.74 -28.27 -26.63
C GLU A 428 3.90 -26.87 -27.23
N THR A 429 4.70 -26.02 -26.59
CA THR A 429 5.02 -24.68 -27.11
C THR A 429 5.78 -24.77 -28.43
N ALA A 430 6.77 -25.67 -28.54
CA ALA A 430 7.49 -25.89 -29.79
C ALA A 430 6.54 -26.39 -30.90
N ILE A 431 5.65 -27.33 -30.60
CA ILE A 431 4.65 -27.84 -31.55
C ILE A 431 3.65 -26.74 -31.94
N LEU A 432 3.28 -25.86 -31.02
CA LEU A 432 2.40 -24.71 -31.31
C LEU A 432 3.08 -23.75 -32.28
N LEU A 433 4.32 -23.36 -32.02
CA LEU A 433 5.07 -22.43 -32.88
C LEU A 433 5.38 -23.02 -34.25
N LEU A 434 5.71 -24.31 -34.33
CA LEU A 434 5.93 -25.01 -35.61
C LEU A 434 4.66 -25.12 -36.46
N ARG A 435 3.47 -24.95 -35.87
CA ARG A 435 2.19 -24.94 -36.58
C ARG A 435 1.81 -23.58 -37.14
N ILE A 436 2.51 -22.50 -36.74
CA ILE A 436 2.28 -21.17 -37.30
C ILE A 436 2.96 -21.13 -38.66
N ASP A 437 2.18 -21.04 -39.72
CA ASP A 437 2.63 -20.88 -41.10
C ASP A 437 2.76 -19.41 -41.48
N ASP A 438 1.81 -18.56 -41.07
CA ASP A 438 1.81 -17.12 -41.32
C ASP A 438 1.48 -16.29 -40.08
N ILE A 439 2.11 -15.11 -39.97
CA ILE A 439 1.80 -14.10 -38.95
C ILE A 439 1.18 -12.89 -39.64
N VAL A 440 -0.14 -12.74 -39.53
CA VAL A 440 -0.86 -11.57 -40.06
C VAL A 440 -0.96 -10.50 -38.97
N SER A 441 -0.25 -9.39 -39.16
CA SER A 441 -0.35 -8.23 -38.24
C SER A 441 -1.42 -7.25 -38.74
N GLY A 442 -2.58 -7.25 -38.09
CA GLY A 442 -3.65 -6.28 -38.32
C GLY A 442 -3.42 -4.98 -37.54
N VAL A 443 -2.38 -4.20 -37.90
CA VAL A 443 -2.22 -2.84 -37.37
C VAL A 443 -2.40 -1.86 -38.52
N LYS A 444 -3.54 -1.16 -38.53
CA LYS A 444 -3.72 0.04 -39.35
C LYS A 444 -2.61 1.01 -38.96
N LYS A 445 -1.76 1.41 -39.91
CA LYS A 445 -0.82 2.53 -39.72
C LYS A 445 -1.64 3.74 -39.28
N GLN A 446 -1.45 4.17 -38.04
CA GLN A 446 -2.00 5.40 -37.50
C GLN A 446 -1.18 6.56 -38.08
N ALA A 447 -1.39 6.83 -39.36
CA ALA A 447 -0.67 7.83 -40.14
C ALA A 447 -1.66 8.66 -40.96
N ASP A 448 -2.72 9.17 -40.30
CA ASP A 448 -3.62 10.18 -40.87
C ASP A 448 -4.29 11.07 -39.79
N LEU A 449 -3.81 11.08 -38.54
CA LEU A 449 -4.35 11.98 -37.49
C LEU A 449 -3.59 13.31 -37.33
N ASP A 450 -2.49 13.52 -38.08
CA ASP A 450 -1.71 14.77 -38.08
C ASP A 450 -1.76 15.48 -39.44
N LYS A 451 -2.95 15.67 -40.00
CA LYS A 451 -3.17 16.75 -40.97
C LYS A 451 -3.91 17.88 -40.26
N PRO A 452 -3.35 19.10 -40.18
CA PRO A 452 -4.12 20.25 -39.74
C PRO A 452 -5.32 20.40 -40.68
N GLN A 453 -6.50 20.60 -40.11
CA GLN A 453 -7.71 20.95 -40.85
C GLN A 453 -7.40 22.19 -41.71
N ALA A 454 -7.22 21.98 -43.01
CA ALA A 454 -7.21 23.06 -43.98
C ALA A 454 -8.61 23.70 -43.98
N GLY A 455 -8.61 25.03 -43.92
CA GLY A 455 -9.80 25.85 -43.70
C GLY A 455 -10.92 25.60 -44.69
N PHE A 456 -12.12 25.93 -44.23
CA PHE A 456 -13.32 26.13 -45.03
C PHE A 456 -12.99 26.96 -46.28
N GLU A 457 -13.07 26.35 -47.47
CA GLU A 457 -13.30 27.09 -48.71
C GLU A 457 -14.80 27.41 -48.81
N PRO A 458 -15.20 28.65 -49.09
CA PRO A 458 -16.60 29.00 -49.27
C PRO A 458 -17.12 28.44 -50.61
N ALA A 459 -18.37 27.98 -50.60
CA ALA A 459 -19.05 27.41 -51.76
C ALA A 459 -19.15 28.42 -52.92
N PRO A 460 -19.03 27.98 -54.19
CA PRO A 460 -19.16 28.87 -55.34
C PRO A 460 -20.61 29.35 -55.52
N GLU A 461 -20.77 30.66 -55.74
CA GLU A 461 -22.04 31.30 -56.07
C GLU A 461 -22.60 30.78 -57.40
N ALA A 462 -23.91 30.52 -57.43
CA ALA A 462 -24.64 30.13 -58.63
C ALA A 462 -24.80 31.34 -59.58
N PRO A 463 -24.79 31.12 -60.91
CA PRO A 463 -24.87 32.23 -61.86
C PRO A 463 -26.32 32.68 -62.07
N GLU A 464 -26.62 33.95 -61.82
CA GLU A 464 -27.81 34.63 -62.35
C GLU A 464 -27.42 35.95 -63.02
N GLN A 465 -27.73 35.99 -64.32
CA GLN A 465 -27.89 37.09 -65.31
C GLN A 465 -27.26 38.46 -65.07
#